data_AF-A0A7S4MTX0-F1
#
_entry.id   AF-A0A7S4MTX0-F1
#
_cell.length_a   1.000
_cell.length_b   1.000
_cell.length_c   1.000
_cell.angle_alpha   90.00
_cell.angle_beta   90.00
_cell.angle_gamma   90.00
#
_symmetry.space_group_name_H-M   'P 1'
#
loop_
_entity.id
_entity.type
_entity.pdbx_description
1 polymer ?
#
loop_
_entity_poly.entity_id
_entity_poly.type
_entity_poly.pdbx_seq_one_letter_code
_entity_poly.pdbx_strand_id
1 'polypeptide(L)'
;QTQTHVKQKDSKFVLRKGTVHSSITLLEQKTVYFMCYHSIPLRFEIDNQSSFSIKRVTLRLCQELMYRTSNKGNGAVMKTHILWSRDMNDELTLPLAKQTLRSVEKVIIPLDSPVIAPTSVK
;
A
#
# COMPACT_ATOMS: atom_id res chain seq x y z
N GLN A 1 5.43 -25.01 -19.27
CA GLN A 1 5.56 -23.63 -18.75
C GLN A 1 4.41 -23.40 -17.78
N THR A 2 4.68 -23.39 -16.48
CA THR A 2 3.65 -23.27 -15.44
C THR A 2 3.68 -21.83 -14.93
N GLN A 3 2.65 -21.05 -15.23
CA GLN A 3 2.49 -19.69 -14.73
C GLN A 3 2.16 -19.73 -13.23
N THR A 4 3.09 -19.25 -12.41
CA THR A 4 2.86 -19.07 -10.98
C THR A 4 2.01 -17.82 -10.79
N HIS A 5 0.71 -18.00 -10.57
CA HIS A 5 -0.20 -16.92 -10.17
C HIS A 5 0.34 -16.28 -8.89
N VAL A 6 0.75 -15.01 -8.97
CA VAL A 6 1.11 -14.21 -7.80
C VAL A 6 -0.16 -14.04 -6.96
N LYS A 7 -0.20 -14.66 -5.78
CA LYS A 7 -1.29 -14.48 -4.81
C LYS A 7 -1.27 -13.02 -4.34
N GLN A 8 -2.23 -12.22 -4.81
CA GLN A 8 -2.53 -10.92 -4.23
C GLN A 8 -2.88 -11.12 -2.74
N LYS A 9 -2.25 -10.34 -1.85
CA LYS A 9 -2.57 -10.32 -0.43
C LYS A 9 -3.83 -9.48 -0.22
N ASP A 10 -4.99 -10.14 -0.21
CA ASP A 10 -6.24 -9.53 0.23
C ASP A 10 -6.26 -9.48 1.77
N SER A 11 -6.25 -8.28 2.35
CA SER A 11 -6.57 -8.11 3.77
C SER A 11 -8.09 -8.07 3.93
N LYS A 12 -8.69 -9.19 4.35
CA LYS A 12 -10.13 -9.28 4.65
C LYS A 12 -10.33 -9.20 6.16
N PHE A 13 -10.59 -8.00 6.67
CA PHE A 13 -11.14 -7.86 8.02
C PHE A 13 -12.66 -8.05 7.94
N VAL A 14 -13.15 -9.18 8.44
CA VAL A 14 -14.59 -9.42 8.58
C VAL A 14 -15.07 -8.66 9.81
N LEU A 15 -15.66 -7.48 9.60
CA LEU A 15 -16.39 -6.79 10.65
C LEU A 15 -17.75 -7.50 10.80
N ARG A 16 -18.28 -7.62 12.02
CA ARG A 16 -19.58 -8.29 12.30
C ARG A 16 -20.78 -7.75 11.49
N LYS A 17 -20.60 -6.70 10.68
CA LYS A 17 -21.65 -6.01 9.90
C LYS A 17 -21.21 -5.65 8.47
N GLY A 18 -20.39 -6.51 7.85
CA GLY A 18 -19.94 -6.41 6.45
C GLY A 18 -18.42 -6.22 6.31
N THR A 19 -17.95 -6.02 5.08
CA THR A 19 -16.51 -6.02 4.75
C THR A 19 -16.10 -4.69 4.14
N VAL A 20 -14.88 -4.24 4.40
CA VAL A 20 -14.24 -3.16 3.65
C VAL A 20 -13.10 -3.77 2.86
N HIS A 21 -13.18 -3.72 1.53
CA HIS A 21 -12.09 -4.11 0.65
C HIS A 21 -11.31 -2.88 0.24
N SER A 22 -9.99 -2.99 0.18
CA SER A 22 -9.12 -1.95 -0.37
C SER A 22 -8.07 -2.60 -1.25
N SER A 23 -7.75 -1.96 -2.37
CA SER A 23 -6.74 -2.43 -3.31
C SER A 23 -5.85 -1.27 -3.73
N ILE A 24 -4.57 -1.57 -3.96
CA ILE A 24 -3.57 -0.65 -4.50
C ILE A 24 -2.97 -1.33 -5.72
N THR A 25 -3.02 -0.64 -6.85
CA THR A 25 -2.48 -1.13 -8.13
C THR A 25 -1.44 -0.14 -8.63
N LEU A 26 -0.23 -0.60 -8.91
CA LEU A 26 0.78 0.21 -9.60
C LEU A 26 0.36 0.40 -11.06
N LEU A 27 0.42 1.64 -11.55
CA LEU A 27 0.01 1.96 -12.92
C LEU A 27 1.05 1.58 -13.97
N GLU A 28 2.29 1.32 -13.56
CA GLU A 28 3.35 0.84 -14.42
C GLU A 28 3.53 -0.68 -14.27
N GLN A 29 3.64 -1.42 -15.38
CA GLN A 29 3.95 -2.86 -15.41
C GLN A 29 5.37 -3.20 -14.90
N LYS A 30 6.04 -2.24 -14.29
CA LYS A 30 7.36 -2.36 -13.71
C LYS A 30 7.19 -2.70 -12.24
N THR A 31 7.22 -3.99 -11.90
CA THR A 31 7.60 -4.47 -10.54
C THR A 31 9.08 -4.14 -10.22
N VAL A 32 9.64 -3.14 -10.93
CA VAL A 32 11.05 -2.90 -11.16
C VAL A 32 11.39 -1.65 -10.37
N TYR A 33 12.22 -1.85 -9.34
CA TYR A 33 13.12 -0.87 -8.73
C TYR A 33 12.78 0.58 -9.04
N PHE A 34 11.84 1.15 -8.29
CA PHE A 34 11.77 2.61 -8.19
C PHE A 34 13.06 3.04 -7.46
N MET A 35 14.09 3.36 -8.25
CA MET A 35 15.26 4.06 -7.79
C MET A 35 14.80 5.41 -7.25
N CYS A 36 15.57 5.99 -6.32
CA CYS A 36 15.30 7.16 -5.48
C CYS A 36 14.94 8.49 -6.21
N TYR A 37 14.52 8.44 -7.47
CA TYR A 37 14.31 9.57 -8.37
C TYR A 37 13.06 9.44 -9.25
N HIS A 38 12.32 8.33 -9.17
CA HIS A 38 11.07 8.16 -9.91
C HIS A 38 9.89 8.14 -8.96
N SER A 39 8.89 9.00 -9.20
CA SER A 39 7.64 8.94 -8.46
C SER A 39 6.92 7.61 -8.71
N ILE A 40 6.19 7.10 -7.72
CA ILE A 40 5.40 5.88 -7.85
C ILE A 40 3.96 6.26 -8.22
N PRO A 41 3.51 6.05 -9.47
CA PRO A 41 2.13 6.23 -9.83
C PRO A 41 1.31 4.99 -9.45
N LEU A 42 0.22 5.21 -8.71
CA LEU A 42 -0.69 4.14 -8.29
C LEU A 42 -2.15 4.55 -8.44
N ARG A 43 -3.00 3.53 -8.60
CA ARG A 43 -4.44 3.59 -8.40
C ARG A 43 -4.74 3.01 -7.03
N PHE A 44 -5.55 3.71 -6.27
CA PHE A 44 -6.11 3.24 -5.01
C PHE A 44 -7.62 3.05 -5.18
N GLU A 45 -8.15 1.95 -4.67
CA GLU A 45 -9.58 1.67 -4.67
C GLU A 45 -10.04 1.17 -3.30
N ILE A 46 -11.22 1.60 -2.89
CA ILE A 46 -11.86 1.18 -1.65
C ILE A 46 -13.33 0.84 -1.93
N ASP A 47 -13.72 -0.36 -1.54
CA ASP A 47 -15.09 -0.87 -1.60
C ASP A 47 -15.61 -1.09 -0.18
N ASN A 48 -16.52 -0.22 0.24
CA ASN A 48 -17.15 -0.30 1.54
C ASN A 48 -18.44 -1.11 1.46
N GLN A 49 -18.33 -2.43 1.51
CA GLN A 49 -19.48 -3.35 1.62
C GLN A 49 -19.97 -3.50 3.08
N SER A 50 -19.57 -2.59 3.97
CA SER A 50 -19.96 -2.61 5.37
C SER A 50 -21.13 -1.67 5.66
N SER A 51 -21.77 -1.87 6.82
CA SER A 51 -22.80 -0.96 7.33
C SER A 51 -22.24 0.32 7.99
N PHE A 52 -20.92 0.51 8.00
CA PHE A 52 -20.26 1.68 8.58
C PHE A 52 -19.95 2.73 7.51
N SER A 53 -19.86 4.00 7.90
CA SER A 53 -19.29 5.04 7.05
C SER A 53 -17.79 5.17 7.32
N ILE A 54 -16.99 5.28 6.26
CA ILE A 54 -15.54 5.47 6.38
C ILE A 54 -15.27 6.96 6.43
N LYS A 55 -14.79 7.44 7.58
CA LYS A 55 -14.59 8.88 7.81
C LYS A 55 -13.23 9.40 7.37
N ARG A 56 -12.21 8.53 7.37
CA ARG A 56 -10.83 8.91 7.10
C ARG A 56 -10.08 7.80 6.39
N VAL A 57 -9.26 8.15 5.40
CA VAL A 57 -8.38 7.21 4.68
C VAL A 57 -7.01 7.85 4.51
N THR A 58 -5.95 7.16 4.91
CA THR A 58 -4.58 7.65 4.77
C THR A 58 -3.74 6.61 4.03
N LEU A 59 -3.08 7.05 2.96
CA LEU A 59 -2.12 6.22 2.22
C LEU A 59 -0.70 6.45 2.78
N ARG A 60 0.08 5.38 2.95
CA ARG A 60 1.44 5.44 3.51
C ARG A 60 2.42 4.60 2.70
N LEU A 61 3.61 5.15 2.46
CA LEU A 61 4.79 4.39 2.03
C LEU A 61 5.62 4.05 3.26
N CYS A 62 5.86 2.77 3.48
CA CYS A 62 6.63 2.27 4.62
C CYS A 62 7.86 1.51 4.13
N GLN A 63 8.99 1.68 4.83
CA GLN A 63 10.19 0.87 4.70
C GLN A 63 10.27 -0.08 5.90
N GLU A 64 10.40 -1.37 5.63
CA GLU A 64 10.62 -2.39 6.66
C GLU A 64 12.10 -2.82 6.64
N LEU A 65 12.78 -2.62 7.76
CA LEU A 65 14.11 -3.19 7.99
C LEU A 65 13.93 -4.55 8.65
N MET A 66 14.49 -5.60 8.05
CA MET A 66 14.42 -6.97 8.56
C MET A 66 15.82 -7.48 8.91
N TYR A 67 15.96 -8.19 10.03
CA TYR A 67 17.15 -9.00 10.29
C TYR A 67 16.93 -10.39 9.71
N ARG A 68 17.94 -10.91 9.01
CA ARG A 68 18.00 -12.33 8.63
C ARG A 68 19.00 -13.02 9.53
N THR A 69 18.57 -14.09 10.21
CA THR A 69 19.53 -14.99 10.88
C THR A 69 20.05 -15.98 9.84
N SER A 70 21.34 -16.33 9.92
CA SER A 70 21.99 -17.23 8.96
C SER A 70 21.34 -18.62 8.88
N ASN A 71 20.63 -19.04 9.93
CA ASN A 71 20.22 -20.44 10.10
C ASN A 71 18.75 -20.73 9.77
N LYS A 72 17.89 -19.71 9.59
CA LYS A 72 16.50 -19.90 9.19
C LYS A 72 16.09 -18.70 8.34
N GLY A 73 15.89 -18.91 7.03
CA GLY A 73 15.61 -17.87 6.02
C GLY A 73 14.34 -17.02 6.24
N ASN A 74 13.72 -17.08 7.42
CA ASN A 74 12.63 -16.21 7.82
C ASN A 74 13.22 -14.99 8.54
N GLY A 75 13.36 -13.89 7.81
CA GLY A 75 13.73 -12.61 8.41
C GLY A 75 12.61 -12.08 9.30
N ALA A 76 12.95 -11.48 10.44
CA ALA A 76 11.99 -10.82 11.30
C ALA A 76 12.15 -9.29 11.22
N VAL A 77 11.03 -8.57 11.23
CA VAL A 77 10.99 -7.11 11.08
C VAL A 77 11.57 -6.47 12.34
N MET A 78 12.63 -5.68 12.19
CA MET A 78 13.23 -4.88 13.26
C MET A 78 12.54 -3.54 13.43
N LYS A 79 12.29 -2.84 12.31
CA LYS A 79 11.81 -1.46 12.32
C LYS A 79 10.99 -1.19 11.08
N THR A 80 9.83 -0.57 11.27
CA THR A 80 9.04 0.02 10.19
C THR A 80 9.21 1.54 10.25
N HIS A 81 9.62 2.15 9.14
CA HIS A 81 9.75 3.59 9.00
C HIS A 81 8.73 4.10 7.98
N ILE A 82 7.97 5.14 8.32
CA ILE A 82 7.02 5.76 7.39
C ILE A 82 7.80 6.79 6.56
N LEU A 83 8.01 6.48 5.28
CA LEU A 83 8.74 7.34 4.34
C LEU A 83 7.87 8.46 3.78
N TRP A 84 6.57 8.20 3.62
CA TRP A 84 5.60 9.16 3.10
C TRP A 84 4.20 8.84 3.58
N SER A 85 3.36 9.85 3.74
CA SER A 85 1.96 9.71 4.11
C SER A 85 1.13 10.81 3.47
N ARG A 86 -0.04 10.48 2.95
CA ARG A 86 -1.02 11.46 2.44
C ARG A 86 -2.42 11.09 2.92
N ASP A 87 -3.14 12.11 3.36
CA ASP A 87 -4.57 11.98 3.64
C ASP A 87 -5.34 12.01 2.31
N MET A 88 -6.28 11.07 2.13
CA MET A 88 -7.04 10.87 0.89
C MET A 88 -8.51 11.33 1.03
N ASN A 89 -8.84 12.08 2.08
CA ASN A 89 -10.21 12.43 2.42
C ASN A 89 -10.90 13.23 1.31
N ASP A 90 -10.19 14.18 0.69
CA ASP A 90 -10.75 15.08 -0.31
C ASP A 90 -10.95 14.35 -1.64
N GLU A 91 -9.95 13.56 -2.06
CA GLU A 91 -9.95 12.80 -3.30
C GLU A 91 -11.00 11.69 -3.31
N LEU A 92 -11.27 11.09 -2.15
CA LEU A 92 -12.31 10.08 -1.97
C LEU A 92 -13.69 10.68 -1.64
N THR A 93 -13.76 12.00 -1.44
CA THR A 93 -14.97 12.72 -1.02
C THR A 93 -15.60 12.07 0.22
N LEU A 94 -14.83 11.99 1.31
CA LEU A 94 -15.28 11.37 2.55
C LEU A 94 -16.31 12.24 3.30
N PRO A 95 -17.23 11.65 4.07
CA PRO A 95 -17.29 10.23 4.44
C PRO A 95 -17.78 9.33 3.31
N LEU A 96 -17.11 8.20 3.12
CA LEU A 96 -17.54 7.18 2.17
C LEU A 96 -18.80 6.51 2.73
N ALA A 97 -19.89 6.60 1.97
CA ALA A 97 -21.17 6.01 2.34
C ALA A 97 -21.11 4.48 2.38
N LYS A 98 -22.13 3.87 2.98
CA LYS A 98 -22.28 2.40 3.04
C LYS A 98 -22.50 1.86 1.62
N GLN A 99 -22.00 0.66 1.35
CA GLN A 99 -22.16 -0.04 0.06
C GLN A 99 -21.70 0.79 -1.14
N THR A 100 -20.57 1.50 -1.01
CA THR A 100 -20.02 2.32 -2.09
C THR A 100 -18.59 1.93 -2.43
N LEU A 101 -18.31 2.01 -3.72
CA LEU A 101 -16.99 1.84 -4.32
C LEU A 101 -16.45 3.21 -4.76
N ARG A 102 -15.21 3.52 -4.41
CA ARG A 102 -14.49 4.68 -4.92
C ARG A 102 -13.07 4.30 -5.32
N SER A 103 -12.62 4.89 -6.42
CA SER A 103 -11.24 4.80 -6.89
C SER A 103 -10.65 6.18 -7.09
N VAL A 104 -9.37 6.31 -6.78
CA VAL A 104 -8.55 7.50 -7.08
C VAL A 104 -7.46 7.04 -8.02
N GLU A 105 -7.47 7.61 -9.22
CA GLU A 105 -6.46 7.37 -10.25
C GLU A 105 -5.25 8.28 -10.06
N LYS A 106 -4.08 7.82 -10.48
CA LYS A 106 -2.84 8.63 -10.58
C LYS A 106 -2.41 9.29 -9.26
N VAL A 107 -2.53 8.57 -8.14
CA VAL A 107 -1.87 9.01 -6.91
C VAL A 107 -0.36 8.88 -7.12
N ILE A 108 0.37 9.98 -6.90
CA ILE A 108 1.82 10.04 -7.10
C ILE A 108 2.49 10.07 -5.73
N ILE A 109 3.30 9.06 -5.42
CA ILE A 109 4.20 9.10 -4.26
C ILE A 109 5.53 9.69 -4.72
N PRO A 110 5.93 10.89 -4.26
CA PRO A 110 7.24 11.42 -4.53
C PRO A 110 8.29 10.60 -3.76
N LEU A 111 9.30 10.08 -4.47
CA LEU A 111 10.46 9.41 -3.87
C LEU A 111 11.67 10.35 -3.84
N ASP A 112 11.44 11.64 -3.66
CA ASP A 112 12.46 12.69 -3.51
C ASP A 112 13.15 12.67 -2.14
N SER A 113 12.73 11.76 -1.25
CA SER A 113 13.24 11.71 0.12
C SER A 113 14.69 11.18 0.17
N PRO A 114 15.65 11.97 0.70
CA PRO A 114 17.04 11.54 0.85
C PRO A 114 17.22 10.39 1.86
N VAL A 115 16.15 10.02 2.57
CA VAL A 115 16.12 8.95 3.58
C VAL A 115 15.89 7.58 2.94
N ILE A 116 15.45 7.52 1.68
CA ILE A 116 15.33 6.27 0.91
C ILE A 116 16.72 5.87 0.43
N ALA A 117 17.61 5.54 1.36
CA ALA A 117 18.92 5.00 1.02
C ALA A 117 18.76 3.49 0.70
N PRO A 118 19.39 2.98 -0.37
CA PRO A 118 19.56 1.54 -0.52
C PRO A 118 20.30 1.03 0.72
N THR A 119 19.73 0.04 1.40
CA THR A 119 20.29 -0.59 2.61
C THR A 119 21.52 -1.48 2.33
N SER A 120 22.23 -1.22 1.23
CA SER A 120 23.50 -1.86 0.91
C SER A 120 24.52 -0.79 0.54
N VAL A 121 25.14 -0.23 1.58
CA VAL A 121 26.53 0.20 1.47
C VAL A 121 27.35 -1.02 1.87
N LYS A 122 28.31 -1.38 1.01
CA LYS A 122 29.18 -2.57 1.11
C LYS A 122 29.72 -2.83 2.52
#